data_AF-A0A520AFU8-F1
#
_entry.id   AF-A0A520AFU8-F1
#
_cell.length_a   1.000
_cell.length_b   1.000
_cell.length_c   1.000
_cell.angle_alpha   90.00
_cell.angle_beta   90.00
_cell.angle_gamma   90.00
#
_symmetry.space_group_name_H-M   'P 1'
#
loop_
_entity.id
_entity.type
_entity.pdbx_description
1 polymer ?
#
loop_
_entity_poly.entity_id
_entity_poly.type
_entity_poly.pdbx_seq_one_letter_code
_entity_poly.pdbx_strand_id
1 'polypeptide(L)'
;MRLKRIPNIVLIVYWFILLTLSGCSIQKSDSKNDWILCYKRQVLIACLKAHNENLSKNDISESINFDVIGNTFYLQQADSLGKRTYSLIKSSLILDYNQKKPVANECLTYYESATLNSNAKAAYKKFKKETKNSTEDYNQ
;
A
#
# COMPACT_ATOMS: atom_id res chain seq x y z
N MET A 1 -20.06 20.41 59.99
CA MET A 1 -19.89 20.26 58.53
C MET A 1 -19.43 18.83 58.24
N ARG A 2 -20.33 17.92 57.84
CA ARG A 2 -19.96 16.51 57.56
C ARG A 2 -19.76 16.34 56.05
N LEU A 3 -18.52 16.14 55.62
CA LEU A 3 -18.20 15.75 54.25
C LEU A 3 -18.82 14.37 53.97
N LYS A 4 -19.74 14.31 53.01
CA LYS A 4 -20.29 13.04 52.50
C LYS A 4 -19.15 12.28 51.80
N ARG A 5 -18.78 11.12 52.34
CA ARG A 5 -17.89 10.16 51.68
C ARG A 5 -18.52 9.78 50.34
N ILE A 6 -17.86 10.18 49.25
CA ILE A 6 -18.20 9.68 47.92
C ILE A 6 -17.78 8.20 47.89
N PRO A 7 -18.70 7.27 47.60
CA PRO A 7 -18.36 5.85 47.57
C PRO A 7 -17.35 5.59 46.45
N ASN A 8 -16.31 4.79 46.74
CA ASN A 8 -15.22 4.44 45.81
C ASN A 8 -15.73 3.90 44.45
N ILE A 9 -16.95 3.34 44.42
CA ILE A 9 -17.62 2.86 43.21
C ILE A 9 -17.87 4.00 42.20
N VAL A 10 -18.24 5.20 42.66
CA VAL A 10 -18.51 6.35 41.77
C VAL A 10 -17.21 6.85 41.11
N LEU A 11 -16.09 6.78 41.82
CA LEU A 11 -14.77 7.08 41.27
C LEU A 11 -14.34 6.04 40.23
N ILE A 12 -14.56 4.75 40.47
CA ILE A 12 -14.20 3.67 39.54
C ILE A 12 -15.01 3.77 38.23
N VAL A 13 -16.31 4.05 38.32
CA VAL A 13 -17.18 4.24 37.15
C VAL A 13 -16.74 5.45 36.33
N TYR A 14 -16.36 6.55 36.99
CA TYR A 14 -15.88 7.75 36.32
C TYR A 14 -14.56 7.51 35.56
N TRP A 15 -13.64 6.72 36.13
CA TRP A 15 -12.39 6.31 35.46
C TRP A 15 -12.66 5.43 34.24
N PHE A 16 -13.60 4.49 34.31
CA PHE A 16 -13.99 3.65 33.18
C PHE A 16 -14.62 4.47 32.04
N ILE A 17 -15.46 5.46 32.35
CA ILE A 17 -16.07 6.34 31.35
C ILE A 17 -15.01 7.18 30.63
N LEU A 18 -14.03 7.74 31.37
CA LEU A 18 -12.93 8.51 30.78
C LEU A 18 -12.01 7.67 29.88
N LEU A 19 -11.80 6.39 30.20
CA LEU A 19 -11.02 5.45 29.38
C LEU A 19 -11.70 5.13 28.04
N THR A 20 -13.04 5.14 27.96
CA THR A 20 -13.77 4.82 26.72
C THR A 20 -13.88 5.97 25.72
N LEU A 21 -13.57 7.21 26.11
CA LEU A 21 -13.70 8.40 25.24
C LEU A 21 -12.40 8.80 24.52
N SER A 22 -11.28 8.12 24.79
CA SER A 22 -9.95 8.51 24.28
C SER A 22 -9.50 7.75 23.01
N GLY A 23 -10.37 6.94 22.39
CA GLY A 23 -9.95 5.90 21.44
C GLY A 23 -10.48 5.98 20.01
N CYS A 24 -11.01 7.10 19.53
CA CYS A 24 -11.48 7.22 18.15
C CYS A 24 -10.92 8.46 17.43
N SER A 25 -9.61 8.66 17.48
CA SER A 25 -8.94 9.29 16.34
C SER A 25 -8.86 8.26 15.23
N ILE A 26 -9.95 8.09 14.47
CA ILE A 26 -9.90 7.51 13.13
C ILE A 26 -8.85 8.33 12.38
N GLN A 27 -7.65 7.80 12.33
CA GLN A 27 -6.60 8.27 11.46
C GLN A 27 -7.19 8.13 10.06
N LYS A 28 -7.71 9.24 9.51
CA LYS A 28 -8.07 9.34 8.10
C LYS A 28 -6.77 9.07 7.35
N SER A 29 -6.49 7.79 7.12
CA SER A 29 -5.51 7.38 6.14
C SER A 29 -5.94 8.09 4.86
N ASP A 30 -5.01 8.85 4.26
CA ASP A 30 -5.29 9.53 3.01
C ASP A 30 -5.42 8.41 1.97
N SER A 31 -6.63 7.88 1.78
CA SER A 31 -6.88 6.66 1.02
C SER A 31 -6.26 6.69 -0.38
N LYS A 32 -6.10 7.90 -0.93
CA LYS A 32 -5.35 8.17 -2.15
C LYS A 32 -3.87 7.81 -2.03
N ASN A 33 -3.18 8.32 -1.01
CA ASN A 33 -1.75 8.10 -0.83
C ASN A 33 -1.45 6.64 -0.52
N ASP A 34 -2.30 5.98 0.28
CA ASP A 34 -2.16 4.56 0.58
C ASP A 34 -2.37 3.71 -0.68
N TRP A 35 -3.38 4.03 -1.49
CA TRP A 35 -3.61 3.36 -2.77
C TRP A 35 -2.43 3.53 -3.71
N ILE A 36 -1.92 4.77 -3.86
CA ILE A 36 -0.75 5.06 -4.69
C ILE A 36 0.48 4.28 -4.18
N LEU A 37 0.69 4.24 -2.87
CA LEU A 37 1.81 3.54 -2.27
C LEU A 37 1.72 2.03 -2.49
N CYS A 38 0.55 1.43 -2.29
CA CYS A 38 0.31 0.00 -2.52
C CYS A 38 0.47 -0.36 -3.99
N TYR A 39 -0.01 0.48 -4.92
CA TYR A 39 0.22 0.30 -6.35
C TYR A 39 1.72 0.28 -6.68
N LYS A 40 2.48 1.25 -6.15
CA LYS A 40 3.93 1.31 -6.35
C LYS A 40 4.66 0.10 -5.75
N ARG A 41 4.25 -0.34 -4.54
CA ARG A 41 4.80 -1.54 -3.89
C ARG A 41 4.53 -2.79 -4.71
N GLN A 42 3.34 -2.92 -5.30
CA GLN A 42 3.03 -4.03 -6.19
C GLN A 42 3.95 -4.05 -7.42
N VAL A 43 4.24 -2.89 -8.02
CA VAL A 43 5.21 -2.77 -9.12
C VAL A 43 6.61 -3.22 -8.70
N LEU A 44 7.06 -2.81 -7.51
CA LEU A 44 8.36 -3.21 -6.96
C LEU A 44 8.43 -4.73 -6.75
N ILE A 45 7.42 -5.31 -6.10
CA ILE A 45 7.33 -6.75 -5.84
C ILE A 45 7.36 -7.53 -7.17
N ALA A 46 6.56 -7.13 -8.15
CA ALA A 46 6.55 -7.77 -9.46
C ALA A 46 7.91 -7.69 -10.19
N CYS A 47 8.61 -6.56 -10.08
CA CYS A 47 9.97 -6.40 -10.62
C CYS A 47 10.97 -7.37 -9.98
N LEU A 48 10.92 -7.52 -8.65
CA LEU A 48 11.80 -8.43 -7.92
C LEU A 48 11.45 -9.90 -8.17
N LYS A 49 10.16 -10.25 -8.23
CA LYS A 49 9.68 -11.61 -8.52
C LYS A 49 10.01 -12.06 -9.94
N ALA A 50 10.06 -11.14 -10.90
CA ALA A 50 10.48 -11.46 -12.26
C ALA A 50 11.93 -11.97 -12.34
N HIS A 51 12.77 -11.65 -11.35
CA HIS A 51 14.09 -12.25 -11.19
C HIS A 51 14.06 -13.59 -10.44
N ASN A 52 13.26 -13.69 -9.38
CA ASN A 52 13.14 -14.88 -8.55
C ASN A 52 11.69 -15.07 -8.09
N GLU A 53 10.98 -15.99 -8.75
CA GLU A 53 9.56 -16.24 -8.47
C GLU A 53 9.31 -16.73 -7.03
N ASN A 54 10.32 -17.34 -6.39
CA ASN A 54 10.22 -17.84 -5.02
C ASN A 54 10.33 -16.75 -3.95
N LEU A 55 10.66 -15.51 -4.33
CA LEU A 55 10.89 -14.40 -3.39
C LEU A 55 9.68 -14.14 -2.48
N SER A 56 8.47 -14.39 -2.96
CA SER A 56 7.23 -14.08 -2.23
C SER A 56 6.41 -15.30 -1.80
N LYS A 57 6.99 -16.52 -1.80
CA LYS A 57 6.22 -17.77 -1.60
C LYS A 57 5.38 -17.80 -0.32
N ASN A 58 5.86 -17.16 0.76
CA ASN A 58 5.15 -17.04 2.04
C ASN A 58 4.96 -15.57 2.46
N ASP A 59 5.14 -14.63 1.53
CA ASP A 59 5.06 -13.20 1.79
C ASP A 59 3.64 -12.69 1.50
N ILE A 60 3.03 -12.01 2.47
CA ILE A 60 1.65 -11.51 2.38
C ILE A 60 1.53 -10.10 1.79
N SER A 61 2.64 -9.48 1.35
CA SER A 61 2.65 -8.09 0.90
C SER A 61 1.76 -7.84 -0.30
N GLU A 62 1.66 -8.79 -1.24
CA GLU A 62 0.75 -8.68 -2.39
C GLU A 62 -0.72 -8.70 -1.96
N SER A 63 -1.07 -9.51 -0.96
CA SER A 63 -2.41 -9.53 -0.37
C SER A 63 -2.74 -8.20 0.31
N ILE A 64 -1.81 -7.65 1.10
CA ILE A 64 -1.98 -6.34 1.74
C ILE A 64 -2.17 -5.24 0.67
N ASN A 65 -1.38 -5.26 -0.39
CA ASN A 65 -1.53 -4.28 -1.47
C ASN A 65 -2.89 -4.45 -2.18
N PHE A 66 -3.34 -5.69 -2.40
CA PHE A 66 -4.64 -5.96 -3.01
C PHE A 66 -5.80 -5.46 -2.15
N ASP A 67 -5.77 -5.66 -0.83
CA ASP A 67 -6.82 -5.18 0.08
C ASP A 67 -7.00 -3.66 0.01
N VAL A 68 -5.91 -2.91 -0.24
CA VAL A 68 -5.97 -1.46 -0.42
C VAL A 68 -6.36 -1.07 -1.85
N ILE A 69 -5.85 -1.78 -2.87
CA ILE A 69 -6.15 -1.47 -4.28
C ILE A 69 -7.60 -1.81 -4.63
N GLY A 70 -8.11 -2.92 -4.09
CA GLY A 70 -9.49 -3.40 -4.22
C GLY A 70 -9.91 -3.80 -5.63
N ASN A 71 -8.97 -3.94 -6.57
CA ASN A 71 -9.28 -4.13 -7.98
C ASN A 71 -8.19 -4.91 -8.73
N THR A 72 -8.58 -6.05 -9.31
CA THR A 72 -7.69 -6.98 -10.00
C THR A 72 -7.07 -6.41 -11.27
N PHE A 73 -7.77 -5.55 -12.00
CA PHE A 73 -7.26 -4.90 -13.20
C PHE A 73 -6.07 -3.99 -12.88
N TYR A 74 -6.17 -3.15 -11.84
CA TYR A 74 -5.06 -2.30 -11.42
C TYR A 74 -3.89 -3.11 -10.84
N LEU A 75 -4.17 -4.22 -10.16
CA LEU A 75 -3.14 -5.14 -9.70
C LEU A 75 -2.35 -5.77 -10.86
N GLN A 76 -3.03 -6.26 -11.90
CA GLN A 76 -2.41 -6.82 -13.11
C GLN A 76 -1.63 -5.76 -13.89
N GLN A 77 -2.12 -4.52 -13.90
CA GLN A 77 -1.44 -3.40 -14.54
C GLN A 77 -0.13 -3.06 -13.82
N ALA A 78 -0.13 -3.05 -12.48
CA ALA A 78 1.07 -2.90 -11.67
C ALA A 78 2.06 -4.06 -11.87
N ASP A 79 1.57 -5.30 -11.90
CA ASP A 79 2.38 -6.49 -12.14
C ASP A 79 3.09 -6.45 -13.50
N SER A 80 2.33 -6.12 -14.56
CA SER A 80 2.85 -5.96 -15.92
C SER A 80 3.94 -4.88 -16.00
N LEU A 81 3.74 -3.77 -15.29
CA LEU A 81 4.71 -2.68 -15.23
C LEU A 81 6.01 -3.13 -14.53
N GLY A 82 5.91 -3.85 -13.41
CA GLY A 82 7.07 -4.38 -12.70
C GLY A 82 7.88 -5.37 -13.54
N LYS A 83 7.19 -6.32 -14.20
CA LYS A 83 7.82 -7.29 -15.13
C LYS A 83 8.52 -6.58 -16.29
N ARG A 84 7.89 -5.55 -16.86
CA ARG A 84 8.50 -4.73 -17.90
C ARG A 84 9.76 -4.02 -17.39
N THR A 85 9.72 -3.44 -16.20
CA THR A 85 10.90 -2.81 -15.59
C THR A 85 12.05 -3.81 -15.48
N TYR A 86 11.80 -5.03 -14.98
CA TYR A 86 12.82 -6.08 -14.92
C TYR A 86 13.43 -6.40 -16.30
N SER A 87 12.61 -6.48 -17.35
CA SER A 87 13.10 -6.79 -18.70
C SER A 87 14.08 -5.74 -19.25
N LEU A 88 13.99 -4.49 -18.78
CA LEU A 88 14.86 -3.38 -19.19
C LEU A 88 16.17 -3.32 -18.40
N ILE A 89 16.29 -4.07 -17.29
CA ILE A 89 17.50 -4.10 -16.47
C ILE A 89 18.62 -4.78 -17.24
N LYS A 90 19.69 -4.00 -17.47
CA LYS A 90 20.90 -4.46 -18.15
C LYS A 90 21.86 -5.10 -17.16
N SER A 91 22.68 -6.01 -17.68
CA SER A 91 23.82 -6.56 -16.95
C SER A 91 24.84 -5.47 -16.62
N SER A 92 25.53 -5.63 -15.50
CA SER A 92 26.62 -4.73 -15.12
C SER A 92 27.75 -4.78 -16.16
N LEU A 93 28.33 -3.60 -16.43
CA LEU A 93 29.53 -3.46 -17.26
C LEU A 93 30.82 -3.73 -16.47
N ILE A 94 30.74 -3.89 -15.15
CA ILE A 94 31.88 -4.19 -14.28
C ILE A 94 32.23 -5.67 -14.46
N LEU A 95 33.44 -5.94 -14.96
CA LEU A 95 33.92 -7.28 -15.34
C LEU A 95 33.84 -8.28 -14.18
N ASP A 96 34.18 -7.86 -12.96
CA ASP A 96 34.16 -8.69 -11.74
C ASP A 96 32.77 -9.24 -11.39
N TYR A 97 31.71 -8.62 -11.92
CA TYR A 97 30.33 -9.04 -11.66
C TYR A 97 29.79 -10.04 -12.69
N ASN A 98 30.60 -10.55 -13.62
CA ASN A 98 30.22 -11.64 -14.54
C ASN A 98 28.86 -11.42 -15.21
N GLN A 99 28.60 -10.20 -15.71
CA GLN A 99 27.34 -9.83 -16.37
C GLN A 99 26.08 -10.00 -15.50
N LYS A 100 26.22 -10.02 -14.16
CA LYS A 100 25.06 -10.02 -13.25
C LYS A 100 24.27 -8.74 -13.37
N LYS A 101 22.95 -8.84 -13.20
CA LYS A 101 22.02 -7.71 -13.22
C LYS A 101 21.87 -7.12 -11.81
N PRO A 102 21.97 -5.79 -11.62
CA PRO A 102 21.73 -5.13 -10.34
C PRO A 102 20.22 -4.99 -10.05
N VAL A 103 19.49 -6.13 -10.04
CA VAL A 103 18.02 -6.16 -10.07
C VAL A 103 17.39 -5.33 -8.95
N ALA A 104 17.79 -5.58 -7.70
CA ALA A 104 17.20 -4.91 -6.55
C ALA A 104 17.38 -3.38 -6.62
N ASN A 105 18.57 -2.92 -7.02
CA ASN A 105 18.88 -1.49 -7.12
C ASN A 105 18.06 -0.80 -8.21
N GLU A 106 17.93 -1.42 -9.37
CA GLU A 106 17.16 -0.86 -10.50
C GLU A 106 15.65 -0.90 -10.23
N CYS A 107 15.13 -1.98 -9.64
CA CYS A 107 13.73 -2.04 -9.22
C CYS A 107 13.41 -0.97 -8.17
N LEU A 108 14.32 -0.74 -7.19
CA LEU A 108 14.17 0.31 -6.19
C LEU A 108 14.25 1.71 -6.80
N THR A 109 15.22 1.94 -7.70
CA THR A 109 15.35 3.20 -8.45
C THR A 109 14.06 3.53 -9.21
N TYR A 110 13.47 2.53 -9.87
CA TYR A 110 12.19 2.72 -10.55
C TYR A 110 11.05 2.98 -9.56
N TYR A 111 11.02 2.29 -8.42
CA TYR A 111 10.06 2.52 -7.35
C TYR A 111 10.08 3.97 -6.84
N GLU A 112 11.26 4.57 -6.74
CA GLU A 112 11.45 5.95 -6.28
C GLU A 112 11.23 6.99 -7.38
N SER A 113 11.19 6.58 -8.64
CA SER A 113 11.12 7.48 -9.79
C SER A 113 9.85 8.35 -9.84
N ALA A 114 10.02 9.58 -10.33
CA ALA A 114 8.92 10.48 -10.65
C ALA A 114 7.97 9.88 -11.71
N THR A 115 8.52 9.08 -12.64
CA THR A 115 7.77 8.37 -13.67
C THR A 115 6.76 7.41 -13.06
N LEU A 116 7.20 6.53 -12.15
CA LEU A 116 6.27 5.60 -11.50
C LEU A 116 5.26 6.35 -10.63
N ASN A 117 5.67 7.40 -9.93
CA ASN A 117 4.75 8.24 -9.15
C ASN A 117 3.65 8.86 -10.03
N SER A 118 4.01 9.33 -11.23
CA SER A 118 3.06 9.87 -12.20
C SER A 118 2.08 8.79 -12.68
N ASN A 119 2.60 7.60 -13.03
CA ASN A 119 1.78 6.46 -13.46
C ASN A 119 0.78 6.03 -12.37
N ALA A 120 1.23 5.92 -11.11
CA ALA A 120 0.38 5.54 -9.99
C ALA A 120 -0.73 6.58 -9.72
N LYS A 121 -0.41 7.88 -9.81
CA LYS A 121 -1.40 8.96 -9.70
C LYS A 121 -2.44 8.91 -10.83
N ALA A 122 -2.00 8.62 -12.06
CA ALA A 122 -2.89 8.49 -13.20
C ALA A 122 -3.81 7.27 -13.07
N ALA A 123 -3.27 6.13 -12.62
CA ALA A 123 -4.04 4.92 -12.33
C ALA A 123 -5.10 5.17 -11.25
N TYR A 124 -4.72 5.81 -10.14
CA TYR A 124 -5.67 6.18 -9.08
C TYR A 124 -6.81 7.07 -9.58
N LYS A 125 -6.50 8.05 -10.46
CA LYS A 125 -7.51 8.93 -11.03
C LYS A 125 -8.54 8.16 -11.87
N LYS A 126 -8.09 7.15 -12.63
CA LYS A 126 -8.99 6.27 -13.40
C LYS A 126 -9.83 5.41 -12.47
N PHE A 127 -9.20 4.76 -11.50
CA PHE A 127 -9.87 3.95 -10.47
C PHE A 127 -10.99 4.74 -9.80
N LYS A 128 -10.70 5.95 -9.30
CA LYS A 128 -11.70 6.80 -8.65
C LYS A 128 -12.88 7.16 -9.56
N LYS A 129 -12.64 7.36 -10.85
CA LYS A 129 -13.70 7.67 -11.83
C LYS A 129 -14.61 6.45 -12.04
N GLU A 130 -14.02 5.28 -12.21
CA GLU A 130 -14.74 4.02 -12.41
C GLU A 130 -15.60 3.68 -11.19
N THR A 131 -15.05 3.78 -9.97
CA THR A 131 -15.80 3.52 -8.74
C THR A 131 -16.98 4.47 -8.55
N LYS A 132 -16.84 5.75 -8.95
CA LYS A 132 -17.94 6.73 -8.89
C LYS A 132 -19.09 6.34 -9.82
N ASN A 133 -18.77 6.02 -11.07
CA ASN A 133 -19.76 5.64 -12.08
C ASN A 133 -20.51 4.36 -11.66
N SER A 134 -19.81 3.33 -11.19
CA SER A 134 -20.46 2.09 -10.75
C SER A 134 -21.37 2.28 -9.53
N THR A 135 -21.10 3.29 -8.69
CA THR A 135 -21.98 3.64 -7.57
C THR A 135 -23.23 4.37 -8.04
N GLU A 136 -23.13 5.20 -9.09
CA GLU A 136 -24.27 5.90 -9.68
C GLU A 136 -25.21 4.92 -10.40
N ASP A 137 -24.67 3.94 -11.13
CA ASP A 137 -25.44 2.91 -11.84
C ASP A 137 -26.22 1.96 -10.90
N TYR A 138 -25.72 1.73 -9.68
CA TYR A 138 -26.40 0.87 -8.68
C TYR A 138 -27.55 1.58 -7.95
N ASN A 139 -27.59 2.92 -7.97
CA ASN A 139 -28.60 3.72 -7.27
C ASN A 139 -29.73 4.22 -8.20
N GLN A 140 -29.78 3.75 -9.45
CA GLN A 140 -30.88 3.96 -10.41
C GLN A 140 -31.75 2.70 -10.50
#